data_AF-A0A1C4XBB0-F1
#
_entry.id   AF-A0A1C4XBB0-F1
#
_cell.length_a   1.000
_cell.length_b   1.000
_cell.length_c   1.000
_cell.angle_alpha   90.00
_cell.angle_beta   90.00
_cell.angle_gamma   90.00
#
_symmetry.space_group_name_H-M   'P 1'
#
loop_
_entity.id
_entity.type
_entity.pdbx_description
1 polymer ?
#
loop_
_entity_poly.entity_id
_entity_poly.type
_entity_poly.pdbx_seq_one_letter_code
_entity_poly.pdbx_strand_id
1 'polypeptide(L)'
;MAEPPRRDEVRAKHQARGSRAAALAALAVLGAVPGCADRPVSPLPVRPPTPAATTVGAAAPPTTAGPAPAPSTAAPPTRSPAPTRSRTPRPTPSSASAALPGACLGAVRYDLVLAETELALLKSLCLATGGVLRIRGIGPGQVTVDREDLVSRSYEAGVVDIRFVRAGTVVVTIPQEGRAYPITVVVV
;
A
#
# COMPACT_ATOMS: atom_id res chain seq x y z
N MET A 1 16.17 74.77 11.99
CA MET A 1 15.77 73.45 11.45
C MET A 1 15.88 72.47 12.61
N ALA A 2 14.82 72.20 13.36
CA ALA A 2 13.66 71.34 13.06
C ALA A 2 13.78 69.98 13.81
N GLU A 3 13.12 69.97 14.99
CA GLU A 3 12.39 68.89 15.68
C GLU A 3 13.03 67.52 16.08
N PRO A 4 13.02 67.17 17.40
CA PRO A 4 13.04 65.80 17.96
C PRO A 4 11.61 65.37 18.40
N PRO A 5 11.37 64.32 19.23
CA PRO A 5 11.63 62.86 19.17
C PRO A 5 10.32 62.03 19.28
N ARG A 6 10.24 60.72 18.95
CA ARG A 6 9.17 59.79 19.46
C ARG A 6 9.70 58.35 19.60
N ARG A 7 9.84 57.83 20.83
CA ARG A 7 8.84 57.05 21.59
C ARG A 7 8.46 55.76 20.87
N ASP A 8 9.09 54.63 21.20
CA ASP A 8 8.44 53.30 21.18
C ASP A 8 9.29 52.24 21.91
N GLU A 9 9.74 52.61 23.12
CA GLU A 9 10.24 51.67 24.12
C GLU A 9 9.22 51.53 25.25
N VAL A 10 7.94 51.25 24.94
CA VAL A 10 6.91 50.99 25.97
C VAL A 10 5.87 49.98 25.47
N ARG A 11 6.27 48.72 25.20
CA ARG A 11 5.34 47.59 25.31
C ARG A 11 5.97 46.22 25.48
N ALA A 12 7.09 46.15 26.20
CA ALA A 12 7.37 44.98 27.02
C ALA A 12 6.49 45.07 28.28
N LYS A 13 5.30 44.45 28.24
CA LYS A 13 4.45 43.99 29.36
C LYS A 13 2.99 43.92 28.88
N HIS A 14 2.31 42.81 29.16
CA HIS A 14 0.87 42.56 28.99
C HIS A 14 0.35 41.87 27.71
N GLN A 15 0.96 40.76 27.29
CA GLN A 15 0.14 39.71 26.66
C GLN A 15 0.55 38.26 26.99
N ALA A 16 1.25 38.10 28.12
CA ALA A 16 1.14 36.90 28.94
C ALA A 16 -0.05 37.10 29.89
N ARG A 17 -1.24 36.60 29.53
CA ARG A 17 -2.34 36.22 30.45
C ARG A 17 -3.61 35.84 29.66
N GLY A 18 -4.07 34.60 29.87
CA GLY A 18 -5.33 34.05 29.36
C GLY A 18 -5.11 33.29 28.05
N SER A 19 -5.23 31.97 27.95
CA SER A 19 -6.25 31.14 28.58
C SER A 19 -5.73 29.71 28.77
N ARG A 20 -5.49 29.34 30.03
CA ARG A 20 -5.48 27.94 30.46
C ARG A 20 -6.69 27.77 31.39
N ALA A 21 -7.36 26.62 31.21
CA ALA A 21 -8.29 25.95 32.12
C ALA A 21 -9.78 26.35 32.07
N ALA A 22 -10.57 25.48 31.43
CA ALA A 22 -11.74 24.79 32.01
C ALA A 22 -12.04 23.58 31.09
N ALA A 23 -11.67 22.34 31.43
CA ALA A 23 -12.41 21.37 32.27
C ALA A 23 -13.82 21.08 31.71
N LEU A 24 -13.99 19.98 30.96
CA LEU A 24 -14.49 18.64 31.40
C LEU A 24 -16.02 18.55 31.57
N ALA A 25 -16.65 17.69 30.75
CA ALA A 25 -17.77 16.76 31.02
C ALA A 25 -18.54 16.47 29.69
N ALA A 26 -18.35 15.32 29.05
CA ALA A 26 -19.00 14.03 29.29
C ALA A 26 -20.44 13.94 28.73
N LEU A 27 -20.66 13.03 27.77
CA LEU A 27 -21.85 12.18 27.72
C LEU A 27 -21.67 11.02 26.73
N ALA A 28 -21.55 9.83 27.30
CA ALA A 28 -21.65 8.55 26.64
C ALA A 28 -23.13 8.28 26.30
N VAL A 29 -23.40 7.78 25.09
CA VAL A 29 -24.66 7.08 24.81
C VAL A 29 -24.36 5.79 24.05
N LEU A 30 -24.89 4.73 24.65
CA LEU A 30 -24.92 3.31 24.31
C LEU A 30 -25.32 2.98 22.87
N GLY A 31 -24.74 1.90 22.33
CA GLY A 31 -25.26 1.18 21.16
C GLY A 31 -24.81 -0.29 21.19
N ALA A 32 -25.76 -1.18 21.47
CA ALA A 32 -25.57 -2.61 21.68
C ALA A 32 -25.36 -3.40 20.37
N VAL A 33 -24.63 -4.52 20.50
CA VAL A 33 -24.43 -5.60 19.52
C VAL A 33 -25.75 -6.25 19.08
N PRO A 34 -25.78 -6.80 17.86
CA PRO A 34 -26.19 -8.20 17.74
C PRO A 34 -25.13 -9.02 16.99
N GLY A 35 -24.77 -10.16 17.58
CA GLY A 35 -23.91 -11.15 16.96
C GLY A 35 -24.57 -11.76 15.74
N CYS A 36 -23.79 -11.87 14.66
CA CYS A 36 -24.12 -12.77 13.56
C CYS A 36 -23.69 -14.17 13.97
N ALA A 37 -24.60 -14.84 14.67
CA ALA A 37 -24.55 -16.28 14.88
C ALA A 37 -24.62 -17.02 13.53
N ASP A 38 -23.91 -18.14 13.49
CA ASP A 38 -23.96 -19.21 12.50
C ASP A 38 -25.34 -19.44 11.88
N ARG A 39 -25.39 -19.57 10.55
CA ARG A 39 -26.45 -20.34 9.88
C ARG A 39 -25.93 -21.13 8.68
N PRO A 40 -26.54 -22.29 8.39
CA PRO A 40 -25.85 -23.50 7.95
C PRO A 40 -25.87 -23.68 6.43
N VAL A 41 -24.93 -24.49 5.97
CA VAL A 41 -24.70 -24.91 4.57
C VAL A 41 -25.80 -25.88 4.11
N SER A 42 -26.29 -25.74 2.88
CA SER A 42 -27.01 -26.84 2.19
C SER A 42 -26.03 -27.60 1.27
N PRO A 43 -25.95 -28.94 1.37
CA PRO A 43 -25.05 -29.74 0.56
C PRO A 43 -25.75 -30.29 -0.71
N LEU A 44 -24.94 -30.94 -1.56
CA LEU A 44 -25.25 -31.91 -2.63
C LEU A 44 -25.54 -31.34 -4.04
N PRO A 45 -25.22 -32.07 -5.14
CA PRO A 45 -25.24 -33.53 -5.28
C PRO A 45 -23.90 -34.22 -5.52
N VAL A 46 -23.85 -35.49 -5.13
CA VAL A 46 -22.73 -36.41 -5.29
C VAL A 46 -22.80 -37.12 -6.66
N ARG A 47 -21.64 -37.19 -7.30
CA ARG A 47 -21.11 -38.09 -8.35
C ARG A 47 -22.00 -39.26 -8.85
N PRO A 48 -21.91 -39.58 -10.15
CA PRO A 48 -21.72 -40.96 -10.59
C PRO A 48 -20.29 -41.18 -11.11
N PRO A 49 -19.63 -42.30 -10.79
CA PRO A 49 -18.41 -42.70 -11.48
C PRO A 49 -18.74 -43.41 -12.80
N THR A 50 -17.67 -43.70 -13.55
CA THR A 50 -17.49 -44.81 -14.51
C THR A 50 -18.13 -44.68 -15.90
N PRO A 51 -17.65 -45.42 -16.93
CA PRO A 51 -16.46 -46.29 -17.01
C PRO A 51 -15.48 -45.95 -18.16
N ALA A 52 -14.29 -46.55 -18.08
CA ALA A 52 -13.26 -46.52 -19.12
C ALA A 52 -13.37 -47.73 -20.07
N ALA A 53 -12.91 -47.51 -21.30
CA ALA A 53 -12.42 -48.47 -22.30
C ALA A 53 -13.49 -49.39 -22.95
N THR A 54 -13.38 -49.94 -24.17
CA THR A 54 -12.22 -50.27 -25.01
C THR A 54 -12.68 -50.66 -26.44
N THR A 55 -11.81 -50.44 -27.45
CA THR A 55 -11.45 -51.34 -28.60
C THR A 55 -12.32 -51.63 -29.84
N VAL A 56 -11.57 -51.87 -30.95
CA VAL A 56 -11.78 -52.62 -32.22
C VAL A 56 -12.67 -51.94 -33.27
N GLY A 57 -12.33 -51.79 -34.57
CA GLY A 57 -11.32 -52.41 -35.42
C GLY A 57 -11.97 -53.23 -36.55
N ALA A 58 -11.96 -52.69 -37.79
CA ALA A 58 -12.01 -53.36 -39.11
C ALA A 58 -13.25 -54.18 -39.57
N ALA A 59 -13.84 -53.80 -40.71
CA ALA A 59 -13.99 -54.60 -41.96
C ALA A 59 -15.07 -54.00 -42.91
N ALA A 60 -14.86 -54.11 -44.23
CA ALA A 60 -15.72 -53.63 -45.34
C ALA A 60 -16.11 -54.83 -46.26
N PRO A 61 -16.79 -54.71 -47.44
CA PRO A 61 -17.95 -53.93 -47.97
C PRO A 61 -19.01 -54.92 -48.64
N PRO A 62 -19.79 -54.63 -49.73
CA PRO A 62 -20.45 -53.41 -50.28
C PRO A 62 -22.00 -53.58 -50.50
N THR A 63 -22.73 -52.52 -50.92
CA THR A 63 -23.69 -52.44 -52.07
C THR A 63 -24.77 -51.33 -51.89
N THR A 64 -24.69 -50.31 -52.76
CA THR A 64 -25.71 -49.45 -53.44
C THR A 64 -26.99 -48.95 -52.72
N ALA A 65 -27.11 -47.62 -52.55
CA ALA A 65 -28.15 -46.73 -53.15
C ALA A 65 -28.55 -45.52 -52.26
N GLY A 66 -28.48 -44.29 -52.81
CA GLY A 66 -29.39 -43.17 -52.49
C GLY A 66 -28.83 -41.97 -51.68
N PRO A 67 -29.24 -40.71 -51.94
CA PRO A 67 -28.39 -39.52 -51.74
C PRO A 67 -28.83 -38.57 -50.61
N ALA A 68 -27.86 -37.93 -49.93
CA ALA A 68 -28.00 -36.57 -49.35
C ALA A 68 -26.63 -36.02 -48.89
N PRO A 69 -26.30 -34.73 -49.13
CA PRO A 69 -25.01 -34.16 -48.78
C PRO A 69 -24.97 -33.69 -47.32
N ALA A 70 -24.02 -34.22 -46.54
CA ALA A 70 -23.65 -33.66 -45.24
C ALA A 70 -22.23 -33.06 -45.36
N PRO A 71 -22.01 -31.80 -44.94
CA PRO A 71 -20.71 -31.15 -45.07
C PRO A 71 -19.66 -31.76 -44.14
N SER A 72 -18.48 -31.93 -44.74
CA SER A 72 -17.25 -32.52 -44.23
C SER A 72 -16.70 -31.91 -42.95
N THR A 73 -16.25 -32.81 -42.09
CA THR A 73 -14.87 -32.90 -41.57
C THR A 73 -14.27 -31.63 -40.96
N ALA A 74 -14.32 -31.60 -39.63
CA ALA A 74 -13.44 -30.80 -38.79
C ALA A 74 -11.97 -31.24 -38.97
N ALA A 75 -11.09 -30.26 -39.19
CA ALA A 75 -9.65 -30.39 -39.05
C ALA A 75 -9.11 -29.28 -38.11
N PRO A 76 -8.00 -29.52 -37.37
CA PRO A 76 -7.58 -28.76 -36.20
C PRO A 76 -6.66 -27.57 -36.56
N PRO A 77 -6.42 -26.61 -35.64
CA PRO A 77 -5.09 -26.56 -35.01
C PRO A 77 -5.01 -25.99 -33.57
N THR A 78 -4.12 -26.61 -32.78
CA THR A 78 -3.06 -26.03 -31.92
C THR A 78 -3.25 -24.78 -31.02
N ARG A 79 -2.65 -24.89 -29.82
CA ARG A 79 -2.09 -23.85 -28.90
C ARG A 79 -3.03 -23.16 -27.91
N SER A 80 -2.83 -23.40 -26.61
CA SER A 80 -1.93 -22.57 -25.76
C SER A 80 -2.10 -22.93 -24.28
N PRO A 81 -1.03 -22.89 -23.45
CA PRO A 81 -1.15 -23.05 -22.00
C PRO A 81 -1.81 -21.81 -21.38
N ALA A 82 -2.88 -22.03 -20.63
CA ALA A 82 -3.59 -20.96 -19.92
C ALA A 82 -2.80 -20.50 -18.68
N PRO A 83 -2.82 -19.19 -18.36
CA PRO A 83 -1.94 -18.59 -17.37
C PRO A 83 -2.29 -18.98 -15.92
N THR A 84 -1.24 -19.24 -15.15
CA THR A 84 -1.27 -19.40 -13.70
C THR A 84 -1.92 -18.19 -13.04
N ARG A 85 -3.09 -18.39 -12.40
CA ARG A 85 -3.76 -17.37 -11.59
C ARG A 85 -2.86 -17.01 -10.40
N SER A 86 -2.22 -15.86 -10.49
CA SER A 86 -1.53 -15.20 -9.38
C SER A 86 -2.51 -14.92 -8.25
N ARG A 87 -2.22 -15.45 -7.06
CA ARG A 87 -2.93 -15.13 -5.82
C ARG A 87 -2.70 -13.65 -5.48
N THR A 88 -3.76 -12.88 -5.33
CA THR A 88 -3.70 -11.52 -4.78
C THR A 88 -3.61 -11.60 -3.26
N PRO A 89 -2.51 -11.18 -2.61
CA PRO A 89 -2.49 -11.01 -1.17
C PRO A 89 -3.30 -9.77 -0.79
N ARG A 90 -4.25 -9.95 0.13
CA ARG A 90 -5.02 -8.85 0.74
C ARG A 90 -4.07 -8.01 1.62
N PRO A 91 -3.96 -6.68 1.42
CA PRO A 91 -3.19 -5.85 2.32
C PRO A 91 -3.95 -5.68 3.64
N THR A 92 -3.41 -6.21 4.73
CA THR A 92 -3.79 -5.82 6.08
C THR A 92 -3.23 -4.43 6.40
N PRO A 93 -4.05 -3.47 6.87
CA PRO A 93 -3.53 -2.19 7.36
C PRO A 93 -2.74 -2.43 8.64
N SER A 94 -1.41 -2.38 8.55
CA SER A 94 -0.55 -2.33 9.75
C SER A 94 -0.38 -0.87 10.14
N SER A 95 -1.43 -0.31 10.76
CA SER A 95 -1.37 1.00 11.41
C SER A 95 -1.26 0.79 12.92
N ALA A 96 -0.03 0.92 13.43
CA ALA A 96 0.33 1.48 14.74
C ALA A 96 1.69 0.93 15.18
N SER A 97 2.66 1.84 15.35
CA SER A 97 3.28 2.02 16.67
C SER A 97 4.25 3.19 16.62
N ALA A 98 3.83 4.30 17.21
CA ALA A 98 4.73 5.16 17.94
C ALA A 98 5.26 4.38 19.14
N ALA A 99 6.28 3.54 18.91
CA ALA A 99 7.02 2.84 19.96
C ALA A 99 8.44 3.40 19.99
N LEU A 100 8.95 3.60 21.21
CA LEU A 100 10.29 4.10 21.52
C LEU A 100 11.40 3.37 20.73
N PRO A 101 12.55 4.04 20.49
CA PRO A 101 13.56 3.58 19.54
C PRO A 101 14.32 2.37 20.09
N GLY A 102 13.89 1.16 19.71
CA GLY A 102 14.60 -0.06 20.08
C GLY A 102 14.46 -1.21 19.08
N ALA A 103 13.44 -1.20 18.23
CA ALA A 103 13.27 -2.20 17.20
C ALA A 103 13.04 -1.52 15.85
N CYS A 104 13.83 -1.89 14.85
CA CYS A 104 13.59 -1.48 13.48
C CYS A 104 12.21 -1.97 13.07
N LEU A 105 11.44 -1.08 12.44
CA LEU A 105 10.19 -1.45 11.81
C LEU A 105 10.54 -2.55 10.79
N GLY A 106 9.70 -3.58 10.65
CA GLY A 106 9.97 -4.69 9.72
C GLY A 106 9.98 -4.24 8.25
N ALA A 107 9.77 -5.18 7.32
CA ALA A 107 9.58 -4.86 5.90
C ALA A 107 8.17 -4.26 5.65
N VAL A 108 7.88 -3.14 6.33
CA VAL A 108 6.60 -2.46 6.34
C VAL A 108 6.66 -1.19 5.51
N ARG A 109 5.48 -0.67 5.18
CA ARG A 109 5.34 0.65 4.56
C ARG A 109 5.17 1.71 5.65
N TYR A 110 6.04 2.70 5.65
CA TYR A 110 5.93 3.90 6.47
C TYR A 110 5.35 5.04 5.63
N ASP A 111 4.07 5.38 5.87
CA ASP A 111 3.40 6.49 5.21
C ASP A 111 3.73 7.81 5.93
N LEU A 112 4.24 8.78 5.17
CA LEU A 112 4.55 10.12 5.62
C LEU A 112 3.72 11.11 4.80
N VAL A 113 2.71 11.71 5.43
CA VAL A 113 1.80 12.67 4.80
C VAL A 113 2.30 14.08 5.12
N LEU A 114 2.77 14.81 4.12
CA LEU A 114 3.41 16.11 4.34
C LEU A 114 2.48 17.20 4.89
N ALA A 115 1.17 17.06 4.72
CA ALA A 115 0.22 18.01 5.31
C ALA A 115 -0.02 17.77 6.81
N GLU A 116 0.27 16.56 7.31
CA GLU A 116 -0.08 16.13 8.66
C GLU A 116 1.17 15.88 9.53
N THR A 117 2.30 15.58 8.89
CA THR A 117 3.54 15.20 9.57
C THR A 117 4.45 16.40 9.74
N GLU A 118 4.87 16.68 10.97
CA GLU A 118 5.94 17.63 11.25
C GLU A 118 7.32 17.00 11.00
N LEU A 119 7.89 17.22 9.80
CA LEU A 119 9.23 16.70 9.46
C LEU A 119 10.34 17.19 10.39
N ALA A 120 10.11 18.30 11.09
CA ALA A 120 11.02 18.81 12.10
C ALA A 120 11.25 17.81 13.25
N LEU A 121 10.26 16.98 13.59
CA LEU A 121 10.34 16.00 14.68
C LEU A 121 10.93 14.66 14.21
N LEU A 122 10.75 14.33 12.93
CA LEU A 122 11.13 13.03 12.39
C LEU A 122 12.55 13.08 11.83
N LYS A 123 13.54 12.80 12.70
CA LYS A 123 14.98 12.84 12.33
C LYS A 123 15.53 11.51 11.84
N SER A 124 14.98 10.41 12.32
CA SER A 124 15.49 9.08 12.04
C SER A 124 14.38 8.03 11.98
N LEU A 125 14.57 7.02 11.12
CA LEU A 125 13.75 5.83 11.03
C LEU A 125 14.67 4.61 11.01
N CYS A 126 14.22 3.49 11.59
CA CYS A 126 14.87 2.21 11.34
C CYS A 126 13.88 1.26 10.65
N LEU A 127 14.27 0.71 9.51
CA LEU A 127 13.47 -0.20 8.69
C LEU A 127 14.25 -1.49 8.44
N ALA A 128 13.58 -2.60 8.18
CA ALA A 128 14.23 -3.78 7.62
C ALA A 128 14.37 -3.64 6.09
N THR A 129 15.33 -4.35 5.52
CA THR A 129 15.46 -4.47 4.07
C THR A 129 14.14 -4.90 3.43
N GLY A 130 13.73 -4.21 2.36
CA GLY A 130 12.44 -4.36 1.70
C GLY A 130 11.35 -3.40 2.19
N GLY A 131 11.59 -2.68 3.30
CA GLY A 131 10.71 -1.61 3.78
C GLY A 131 10.52 -0.49 2.76
N VAL A 132 9.41 0.23 2.87
CA VAL A 132 9.04 1.31 1.94
C VAL A 132 8.71 2.59 2.70
N LEU A 133 9.41 3.68 2.41
CA LEU A 133 9.05 5.03 2.84
C LEU A 133 8.16 5.66 1.76
N ARG A 134 6.89 5.89 2.08
CA ARG A 134 5.87 6.46 1.19
C ARG A 134 5.59 7.90 1.57
N ILE A 135 6.01 8.85 0.75
CA ILE A 135 5.86 10.28 0.99
C ILE A 135 4.70 10.78 0.14
N ARG A 136 3.68 11.39 0.75
CA ARG A 136 2.48 11.89 0.07
C ARG A 136 2.40 13.41 0.09
N GLY A 137 1.87 13.98 -0.98
CA GLY A 137 1.71 15.43 -1.14
C GLY A 137 2.99 16.11 -1.59
N ILE A 138 3.84 15.41 -2.33
CA ILE A 138 5.14 15.92 -2.81
C ILE A 138 5.19 15.91 -4.33
N GLY A 139 5.86 16.91 -4.93
CA GLY A 139 6.06 16.97 -6.37
C GLY A 139 7.14 16.02 -6.90
N PRO A 140 7.19 15.78 -8.22
CA PRO A 140 8.21 14.94 -8.83
C PRO A 140 9.60 15.56 -8.66
N GLY A 141 10.61 14.73 -8.42
CA GLY A 141 12.02 15.16 -8.32
C GLY A 141 12.36 16.02 -7.08
N GLN A 142 11.41 16.26 -6.18
CA GLN A 142 11.64 17.11 -5.00
C GLN A 142 12.39 16.37 -3.88
N VAL A 143 12.14 15.07 -3.71
CA VAL A 143 12.85 14.25 -2.73
C VAL A 143 14.23 13.89 -3.29
N THR A 144 15.27 14.01 -2.49
CA THR A 144 16.61 13.53 -2.84
C THR A 144 17.06 12.46 -1.86
N VAL A 145 17.87 11.52 -2.35
CA VAL A 145 18.44 10.43 -1.57
C VAL A 145 19.94 10.44 -1.81
N ASP A 146 20.74 10.31 -0.75
CA ASP A 146 22.20 10.34 -0.84
C ASP A 146 22.79 9.06 -1.48
N ARG A 147 22.21 7.90 -1.20
CA ARG A 147 22.65 6.58 -1.68
C ARG A 147 21.59 5.89 -2.53
N GLU A 148 21.51 6.28 -3.80
CA GLU A 148 20.56 5.74 -4.77
C GLU A 148 20.81 4.25 -5.12
N ASP A 149 22.01 3.71 -4.86
CA ASP A 149 22.36 2.30 -5.09
C ASP A 149 21.69 1.32 -4.09
N LEU A 150 21.19 1.84 -2.96
CA LEU A 150 20.52 1.09 -1.91
C LEU A 150 18.99 1.15 -1.98
N VAL A 151 18.43 1.99 -2.85
CA VAL A 151 16.99 2.24 -2.94
C VAL A 151 16.47 2.03 -4.35
N SER A 152 15.17 1.76 -4.44
CA SER A 152 14.39 1.85 -5.67
C SER A 152 13.30 2.87 -5.45
N ARG A 153 13.20 3.84 -6.35
CA ARG A 153 12.29 4.98 -6.20
C ARG A 153 11.26 5.00 -7.33
N SER A 154 10.03 5.34 -6.99
CA SER A 154 8.97 5.58 -7.96
C SER A 154 8.13 6.77 -7.54
N TYR A 155 7.66 7.53 -8.51
CA TYR A 155 6.74 8.64 -8.31
C TYR A 155 5.43 8.37 -9.06
N GLU A 156 4.30 8.58 -8.39
CA GLU A 156 2.99 8.49 -9.01
C GLU A 156 2.02 9.46 -8.32
N ALA A 157 1.39 10.35 -9.09
CA ALA A 157 0.28 11.22 -8.66
C ALA A 157 0.49 11.91 -7.28
N GLY A 158 1.64 12.56 -7.08
CA GLY A 158 1.94 13.29 -5.85
C GLY A 158 2.44 12.41 -4.69
N VAL A 159 2.80 11.16 -4.99
CA VAL A 159 3.37 10.21 -4.04
C VAL A 159 4.75 9.77 -4.52
N VAL A 160 5.73 9.77 -3.61
CA VAL A 160 7.04 9.15 -3.82
C VAL A 160 7.13 7.91 -2.94
N ASP A 161 7.30 6.76 -3.55
CA ASP A 161 7.59 5.51 -2.86
C ASP A 161 9.09 5.23 -2.97
N ILE A 162 9.77 5.06 -1.82
CA ILE A 162 11.19 4.71 -1.72
C ILE A 162 11.26 3.34 -1.07
N ARG A 163 11.59 2.32 -1.85
CA ARG A 163 11.83 0.96 -1.36
C ARG A 163 13.30 0.77 -1.08
N PHE A 164 13.64 0.38 0.15
CA PHE A 164 15.02 0.06 0.53
C PHE A 164 15.34 -1.37 0.10
N VAL A 165 16.20 -1.54 -0.90
CA VAL A 165 16.48 -2.85 -1.51
C VAL A 165 17.70 -3.55 -0.93
N ARG A 166 18.53 -2.82 -0.18
CA ARG A 166 19.71 -3.32 0.52
C ARG A 166 19.81 -2.69 1.91
N ALA A 167 20.47 -3.40 2.83
CA ALA A 167 20.81 -2.88 4.14
C ALA A 167 21.83 -1.74 4.05
N GLY A 168 21.82 -0.84 5.03
CA GLY A 168 22.68 0.33 5.11
C GLY A 168 21.96 1.58 5.62
N THR A 169 22.71 2.65 5.83
CA THR A 169 22.15 3.96 6.21
C THR A 169 21.97 4.83 4.98
N VAL A 170 20.82 5.51 4.88
CA VAL A 170 20.42 6.36 3.77
C VAL A 170 19.86 7.66 4.34
N VAL A 171 20.26 8.81 3.82
CA VAL A 171 19.69 10.11 4.14
C VAL A 171 18.69 10.50 3.06
N VAL A 172 17.43 10.58 3.44
CA VAL A 172 16.34 11.05 2.56
C VAL A 172 16.07 12.51 2.90
N THR A 173 16.27 13.41 1.93
CA THR A 173 15.99 14.83 2.11
C THR A 173 14.66 15.18 1.47
N ILE A 174 13.74 15.69 2.30
CA ILE A 174 12.38 16.01 1.89
C ILE A 174 12.13 17.51 2.06
N PRO A 175 11.78 18.25 0.99
CA PRO A 175 11.37 19.64 1.12
C PRO A 175 9.92 19.75 1.66
N GLN A 176 9.71 20.67 2.61
CA GLN A 176 8.40 21.04 3.14
C GLN A 176 8.44 22.52 3.54
N GLU A 177 7.44 23.31 3.13
CA GLU A 177 7.33 24.75 3.45
C GLU A 177 8.60 25.58 3.17
N GLY A 178 9.29 25.26 2.06
CA GLY A 178 10.51 25.96 1.65
C GLY A 178 11.77 25.59 2.45
N ARG A 179 11.69 24.59 3.34
CA ARG A 179 12.84 24.04 4.08
C ARG A 179 13.09 22.59 3.69
N ALA A 180 14.37 22.19 3.67
CA ALA A 180 14.77 20.81 3.44
C ALA A 180 14.97 20.09 4.78
N TYR A 181 14.32 18.93 4.93
CA TYR A 181 14.41 18.11 6.14
C TYR A 181 15.13 16.79 5.83
N PRO A 182 16.34 16.58 6.37
CA PRO A 182 17.03 15.31 6.24
C PRO A 182 16.49 14.31 7.26
N ILE A 183 16.14 13.11 6.77
CA ILE A 183 15.73 11.96 7.58
C ILE A 183 16.77 10.87 7.40
N THR A 184 17.37 10.42 8.51
CA THR A 184 18.30 9.29 8.49
C THR A 184 17.53 7.98 8.59
N VAL A 185 17.53 7.18 7.54
CA VAL A 185 16.94 5.85 7.53
C VAL A 185 18.03 4.81 7.69
N VAL A 186 17.99 4.07 8.79
CA VAL A 186 18.85 2.92 9.02
C VAL A 186 18.10 1.68 8.54
N VAL A 187 18.73 0.92 7.65
CA VAL A 187 18.17 -0.31 7.09
C VAL A 187 18.99 -1.49 7.56
N VAL A 188 18.34 -2.45 8.23
CA VAL A 188 18.96 -3.68 8.76
C VAL A 188 18.53 -4.94 8.03
#